data_AF-K9UXV5-F1
#
_entry.id   AF-K9UXV5-F1
#
_cell.length_a   1.000
_cell.length_b   1.000
_cell.length_c   1.000
_cell.angle_alpha   90.00
_cell.angle_beta   90.00
_cell.angle_gamma   90.00
#
_symmetry.space_group_name_H-M   'P 1'
#
loop_
_entity.id
_entity.type
_entity.pdbx_description
1 polymer ?
#
loop_
_entity_poly.entity_id
_entity_poly.type
_entity_poly.pdbx_seq_one_letter_code
_entity_poly.pdbx_strand_id
1 'polypeptide(L)'
;MSGKKKSGRFDDLIDAARMRQQRDILPNVEDISTPKSKSTDPEFVRTTLYLPKKLHKQLKAKALFQDRQMSDIVAELIEGWLNPDSVNLLDISEKDLET
;
A
#
# COMPACT_ATOMS: atom_id res chain seq x y z
N MET A 1 -24.68 31.98 41.94
CA MET A 1 -23.82 30.83 42.29
C MET A 1 -24.17 29.66 41.39
N SER A 2 -23.29 29.25 40.48
CA SER A 2 -23.42 27.95 39.78
C SER A 2 -22.01 27.40 39.53
N GLY A 3 -21.65 26.37 40.29
CA GLY A 3 -20.33 25.74 40.22
C GLY A 3 -20.12 25.04 38.88
N LYS A 4 -19.07 25.42 38.15
CA LYS A 4 -18.55 24.63 37.04
C LYS A 4 -18.02 23.31 37.61
N LYS A 5 -18.75 22.23 37.41
CA LYS A 5 -18.27 20.86 37.67
C LYS A 5 -17.05 20.62 36.79
N LYS A 6 -15.95 20.15 37.39
CA LYS A 6 -14.74 19.75 36.67
C LYS A 6 -15.10 18.54 35.81
N SER A 7 -15.28 18.72 34.50
CA SER A 7 -15.40 17.62 33.55
C SER A 7 -14.17 16.74 33.68
N GLY A 8 -14.36 15.43 33.75
CA GLY A 8 -13.24 14.50 33.84
C GLY A 8 -12.40 14.58 32.56
N ARG A 9 -11.11 14.25 32.65
CA ARG A 9 -10.23 14.14 31.47
C ARG A 9 -10.80 13.23 30.37
N PHE A 10 -11.66 12.29 30.75
CA PHE A 10 -12.36 11.40 29.82
C PHE A 10 -13.57 12.07 29.14
N ASP A 11 -14.29 12.96 29.82
CA ASP A 11 -15.39 13.72 29.20
C ASP A 11 -14.86 14.62 28.09
N ASP A 12 -13.74 15.30 28.34
CA ASP A 12 -13.10 16.17 27.34
C ASP A 12 -12.66 15.36 26.09
N LEU A 13 -12.22 14.11 26.28
CA LEU A 13 -11.86 13.21 25.18
C LEU A 13 -13.09 12.69 24.41
N ILE A 14 -14.17 12.36 25.12
CA ILE A 14 -15.42 11.88 24.50
C ILE A 14 -16.10 13.02 23.73
N ASP A 15 -16.14 14.23 24.28
CA ASP A 15 -16.65 15.41 23.57
C ASP A 15 -15.77 15.78 22.37
N ALA A 16 -14.44 15.70 22.51
CA ALA A 16 -13.53 15.90 21.38
C ALA A 16 -13.74 14.85 20.26
N ALA A 17 -14.07 13.60 20.62
CA ALA A 17 -14.39 12.55 19.65
C ALA A 17 -15.73 12.81 18.93
N ARG A 18 -16.77 13.25 19.65
CA ARG A 18 -18.05 13.64 19.05
C ARG A 18 -17.93 14.86 18.13
N MET A 19 -17.15 15.88 18.52
CA MET A 19 -16.91 17.07 17.69
C MET A 19 -16.17 16.76 16.38
N ARG A 20 -15.40 15.65 16.30
CA ARG A 20 -14.78 15.21 15.04
C ARG A 20 -15.80 14.65 14.06
N GLN A 21 -16.71 13.79 14.52
CA GLN A 21 -17.75 13.21 13.67
C GLN A 21 -18.66 14.26 13.02
N GLN A 22 -18.86 15.40 13.69
CA GLN A 22 -19.71 16.47 13.18
C GLN A 22 -18.99 17.38 12.15
N ARG A 23 -17.66 17.32 12.06
CA ARG A 23 -16.86 18.06 11.06
C ARG A 23 -16.69 17.31 9.74
N ASP A 24 -16.98 16.01 9.71
CA ASP A 24 -16.88 15.18 8.50
C ASP A 24 -18.13 15.24 7.62
N ILE A 25 -19.09 16.12 7.94
CA ILE A 25 -20.13 16.54 6.98
C ILE A 25 -19.56 17.72 6.17
N LEU A 26 -18.59 17.42 5.32
CA LEU A 26 -18.13 18.30 4.25
C LEU A 26 -18.58 17.70 2.91
N PRO A 27 -19.00 18.53 1.94
CA PRO A 27 -19.45 18.05 0.64
C PRO A 27 -18.29 17.31 -0.05
N ASN A 28 -18.65 16.23 -0.73
CA ASN A 28 -17.79 15.41 -1.58
C ASN A 28 -16.85 16.29 -2.43
N VAL A 29 -15.60 16.44 -1.99
CA VAL A 29 -14.52 16.97 -2.81
C VAL A 29 -13.53 15.82 -2.96
N GLU A 30 -13.65 15.19 -4.12
CA GLU A 30 -12.66 14.32 -4.73
C GLU A 30 -11.35 15.10 -4.86
N ASP A 31 -10.40 14.89 -3.94
CA ASP A 31 -8.96 14.74 -4.21
C ASP A 31 -8.23 14.69 -2.86
N ILE A 32 -8.06 13.49 -2.32
CA ILE A 32 -7.11 13.27 -1.25
C ILE A 32 -6.09 12.31 -1.85
N SER A 33 -4.90 12.82 -2.12
CA SER A 33 -3.74 12.00 -2.48
C SER A 33 -3.49 11.01 -1.35
N THR A 34 -4.04 9.81 -1.50
CA THR A 34 -3.85 8.73 -0.55
C THR A 34 -2.38 8.32 -0.60
N PRO A 35 -1.76 8.00 0.54
CA PRO A 35 -0.38 7.51 0.55
C PRO A 35 -0.26 6.31 -0.39
N LYS A 36 0.62 6.40 -1.41
CA LYS A 36 0.96 5.37 -2.43
C LYS A 36 1.38 4.00 -1.86
N SER A 37 1.31 3.81 -0.54
CA SER A 37 1.60 2.55 0.13
C SER A 37 0.46 1.54 0.09
N LYS A 38 -0.75 1.93 -0.31
CA LYS A 38 -1.86 1.00 -0.60
C LYS A 38 -2.34 1.24 -2.02
N SER A 39 -2.30 0.21 -2.86
CA SER A 39 -3.00 0.25 -4.13
C SER A 39 -4.49 0.52 -3.85
N THR A 40 -5.00 1.60 -4.43
CA THR A 40 -6.43 2.00 -4.41
C THR A 40 -7.10 1.61 -5.72
N ASP A 41 -6.40 0.83 -6.54
CA ASP A 41 -6.88 0.37 -7.83
C ASP A 41 -7.95 -0.72 -7.63
N PRO A 42 -9.16 -0.54 -8.20
CA PRO A 42 -10.25 -1.52 -8.09
C PRO A 42 -9.91 -2.88 -8.69
N GLU A 43 -8.92 -2.98 -9.58
CA GLU A 43 -8.48 -4.24 -10.19
C GLU A 43 -7.57 -5.07 -9.26
N PHE A 44 -7.14 -4.53 -8.12
CA PHE A 44 -6.28 -5.24 -7.17
C PHE A 44 -7.08 -5.85 -6.00
N VAL A 45 -6.92 -7.16 -5.79
CA VAL A 45 -7.42 -7.86 -4.60
C VAL A 45 -6.34 -7.94 -3.52
N ARG A 46 -6.71 -7.68 -2.26
CA ARG A 46 -5.77 -7.76 -1.13
C ARG A 46 -5.39 -9.20 -0.83
N THR A 47 -4.10 -9.51 -0.97
CA THR A 47 -3.50 -10.78 -0.56
C THR A 47 -2.55 -10.57 0.62
N THR A 48 -2.70 -11.37 1.68
CA THR A 48 -1.81 -11.36 2.84
C THR A 48 -0.96 -12.62 2.85
N LEU A 49 0.36 -12.46 2.86
CA LEU A 49 1.32 -13.57 2.81
C LEU A 49 2.50 -13.30 3.74
N TYR A 50 3.15 -14.37 4.19
CA TYR A 50 4.36 -14.28 4.98
C TYR A 50 5.58 -14.27 4.07
N LEU A 51 6.45 -13.27 4.27
CA LEU A 51 7.78 -13.20 3.64
C LEU A 51 8.87 -13.28 4.71
N PRO A 52 10.02 -13.89 4.40
CA PRO A 52 11.21 -13.74 5.23
C PRO A 52 11.52 -12.25 5.47
N LYS A 53 11.84 -11.89 6.71
CA LYS A 53 12.05 -10.48 7.12
C LYS A 53 13.09 -9.76 6.26
N LYS A 54 14.16 -10.47 5.86
CA LYS A 54 15.19 -9.94 4.96
C LYS A 54 14.62 -9.61 3.57
N LEU A 55 13.83 -10.52 3.01
CA LEU A 55 13.22 -10.37 1.69
C LEU A 55 12.23 -9.20 1.66
N HIS A 56 11.35 -9.11 2.66
CA HIS A 56 10.42 -7.97 2.77
C HIS A 56 11.15 -6.62 2.83
N LYS A 57 12.25 -6.52 3.59
CA LYS A 57 13.06 -5.29 3.64
C LYS A 57 13.67 -4.95 2.29
N GLN A 58 14.21 -5.93 1.58
CA GLN A 58 14.79 -5.73 0.25
C GLN A 58 13.74 -5.31 -0.77
N LEU A 59 12.57 -5.95 -0.78
CA LEU A 59 11.44 -5.57 -1.63
C LEU A 59 11.03 -4.12 -1.38
N LYS A 60 10.85 -3.74 -0.11
CA LYS A 60 10.49 -2.35 0.24
C LYS A 60 11.57 -1.36 -0.19
N ALA A 61 12.85 -1.67 0.02
CA ALA A 61 13.94 -0.79 -0.37
C ALA A 61 14.03 -0.61 -1.89
N LYS A 62 13.88 -1.70 -2.67
CA LYS A 62 13.85 -1.62 -4.14
C LYS A 62 12.64 -0.85 -4.65
N ALA A 63 11.46 -1.07 -4.07
CA ALA A 63 10.23 -0.34 -4.43
C ALA A 63 10.41 1.17 -4.25
N LEU A 64 10.98 1.59 -3.11
CA LEU A 64 11.30 2.99 -2.84
C LEU A 64 12.34 3.56 -3.81
N PHE A 65 13.38 2.80 -4.13
CA PHE A 65 14.42 3.23 -5.06
C PHE A 65 13.90 3.43 -6.49
N GLN A 66 12.94 2.62 -6.91
CA GLN A 66 12.36 2.66 -8.25
C GLN A 66 11.10 3.57 -8.36
N ASP A 67 10.67 4.20 -7.27
CA ASP A 67 9.36 4.89 -7.16
C ASP A 67 8.17 4.03 -7.67
N ARG A 68 8.21 2.72 -7.40
CA ARG A 68 7.19 1.75 -7.80
C ARG A 68 6.41 1.23 -6.59
N GLN A 69 5.16 0.82 -6.80
CA GLN A 69 4.40 0.15 -5.74
C GLN A 69 4.89 -1.29 -5.56
N MET A 70 4.90 -1.76 -4.31
CA MET A 70 5.25 -3.16 -4.02
C MET A 70 4.25 -4.15 -4.62
N SER A 71 2.98 -3.75 -4.77
CA SER A 71 1.93 -4.56 -5.42
C SER A 71 2.30 -4.88 -6.87
N ASP A 72 2.73 -3.88 -7.62
CA ASP A 72 3.03 -4.01 -9.06
C ASP A 72 4.24 -4.92 -9.27
N ILE A 73 5.27 -4.76 -8.44
CA ILE A 73 6.47 -5.59 -8.46
C ILE A 73 6.11 -7.06 -8.18
N VAL A 74 5.24 -7.29 -7.19
CA VAL A 74 4.81 -8.65 -6.83
C VAL A 74 3.92 -9.25 -7.92
N ALA A 75 3.02 -8.46 -8.52
CA ALA A 75 2.18 -8.89 -9.63
C ALA A 75 3.03 -9.32 -10.84
N GLU A 76 3.98 -8.48 -11.28
CA GLU A 76 4.90 -8.77 -12.39
C GLU A 76 5.69 -10.07 -12.15
N LEU A 77 6.22 -10.26 -10.93
CA LEU A 77 6.94 -11.49 -10.56
C LEU A 77 6.04 -12.73 -10.59
N ILE A 78 4.78 -12.61 -10.14
CA ILE A 78 3.81 -13.71 -10.15
C ILE A 78 3.39 -14.03 -11.59
N GLU A 79 3.12 -13.02 -12.42
CA GLU A 79 2.78 -13.19 -13.83
C GLU A 79 3.92 -13.88 -14.61
N GLY A 80 5.17 -13.45 -14.39
CA GLY A 80 6.34 -14.09 -14.98
C GLY A 80 6.53 -15.53 -14.50
N TRP A 81 6.22 -15.82 -13.23
CA TRP A 81 6.27 -17.18 -12.69
C TRP A 81 5.17 -18.09 -13.26
N LEU A 82 3.97 -17.55 -13.50
CA LEU A 82 2.84 -18.28 -14.07
C LEU A 82 2.98 -18.54 -15.58
N ASN A 83 3.72 -17.69 -16.28
CA ASN A 83 3.94 -17.78 -17.73
C ASN A 83 5.42 -18.05 -18.04
N PRO A 84 5.96 -19.24 -17.71
CA PRO A 84 7.39 -19.54 -17.86
C PRO A 84 7.90 -19.42 -19.30
N ASP A 85 7.02 -19.61 -20.29
CA ASP A 85 7.35 -19.49 -21.71
C ASP A 85 7.59 -18.03 -22.16
N SER A 86 7.13 -17.05 -21.38
CA SER A 86 7.33 -15.61 -21.67
C SER A 86 8.69 -15.07 -21.19
N VAL A 87 9.38 -15.81 -20.32
CA VAL A 87 10.68 -15.40 -19.74
C VAL A 87 11.88 -15.87 -20.58
N ASN A 88 11.70 -16.84 -21.48
CA ASN A 88 12.78 -17.44 -22.27
C ASN A 88 13.20 -16.64 -23.53
N LEU A 89 12.59 -15.49 -23.82
CA LEU A 89 12.92 -14.73 -25.04
C LEU A 89 14.19 -13.86 -24.93
N LEU A 90 14.82 -13.80 -23.76
CA LEU A 90 16.11 -13.08 -23.56
C LEU A 90 17.32 -14.02 -23.43
N ASP A 91 17.14 -15.35 -23.50
CA ASP A 91 18.22 -16.33 -23.29
C ASP A 91 18.65 -17.07 -24.58
N ILE A 92 18.14 -16.68 -25.75
CA ILE A 92 18.46 -17.33 -27.03
C ILE A 92 19.67 -16.70 -27.75
N SER A 93 20.19 -15.56 -27.29
CA SER A 93 21.24 -14.83 -28.04
C SER A 93 22.69 -15.34 -27.87
N GLU A 94 22.97 -16.34 -27.04
CA GLU A 94 24.35 -16.82 -26.81
C GLU A 94 24.69 -18.19 -27.41
N LYS A 95 23.76 -18.90 -28.08
CA LYS A 95 24.03 -20.26 -28.60
C LYS A 95 24.26 -20.41 -30.11
N ASP A 96 24.18 -19.34 -30.89
CA ASP A 96 24.31 -19.43 -32.36
C ASP A 96 25.68 -18.99 -32.93
N LEU A 97 26.72 -18.93 -32.10
CA LEU A 97 28.09 -18.60 -32.54
C LEU A 97 29.11 -19.56 -31.91
N GLU A 98 29.02 -20.85 -32.25
CA GLU A 98 30.18 -21.75 -32.30
C GLU A 98 29.78 -23.03 -33.06
N THR A 99 29.95 -22.99 -34.39
CA THR A 99 30.14 -24.17 -35.25
C THR A 99 31.45 -23.99 -35.97
#